data_AF-A0A1J3EBL4-F1
#
_entry.id   AF-A0A1J3EBL4-F1
#
_cell.length_a   1.000
_cell.length_b   1.000
_cell.length_c   1.000
_cell.angle_alpha   90.00
_cell.angle_beta   90.00
_cell.angle_gamma   90.00
#
_symmetry.space_group_name_H-M   'P 1'
#
loop_
_entity.id
_entity.type
_entity.pdbx_description
1 polymer ?
#
loop_
_entity_poly.entity_id
_entity_poly.type
_entity_poly.pdbx_seq_one_letter_code
_entity_poly.pdbx_strand_id
1 'polypeptide(L)'
;ELEGSIVAVDTYSWLHKGALSCSRELCKGLPTTRHIQYCMHRVNLLRHHGVKPILVFDGGPLPMKLEQENKRARSRKENLARALEHEANGNSSAAYECYQKAVDISPSIAHELIQVLRQENVDYVVAPYEADAQMTFLAITKQVDAIITEDSDLIPFGCQRIIFKMDKFGHGVDFQASKLPKNKELNLSSFSSQMLLEMCILSGC
;
A
#
# COMPACT_ATOMS: atom_id res chain seq x y z
N GLU A 1 18.61 9.55 -5.42
CA GLU A 1 18.77 9.33 -3.96
C GLU A 1 18.70 7.87 -3.53
N LEU A 2 17.99 6.99 -4.25
CA LEU A 2 17.88 5.55 -3.93
C LEU A 2 18.57 4.65 -4.97
N GLU A 3 19.36 5.23 -5.88
CA GLU A 3 20.05 4.47 -6.92
C GLU A 3 20.98 3.43 -6.28
N GLY A 4 20.89 2.18 -6.74
CA GLY A 4 21.62 1.05 -6.17
C GLY A 4 20.99 0.44 -4.92
N SER A 5 19.95 1.06 -4.35
CA SER A 5 19.25 0.54 -3.17
C SER A 5 18.22 -0.54 -3.50
N ILE A 6 17.95 -1.40 -2.51
CA ILE A 6 16.84 -2.35 -2.51
C ILE A 6 15.69 -1.73 -1.71
N VAL A 7 14.49 -1.69 -2.28
CA VAL A 7 13.33 -1.07 -1.62
C VAL A 7 12.18 -2.05 -1.52
N ALA A 8 11.59 -2.17 -0.33
CA ALA A 8 10.33 -2.90 -0.18
C ALA A 8 9.16 -1.98 -0.53
N VAL A 9 8.12 -2.52 -1.16
CA VAL A 9 6.95 -1.75 -1.61
C VAL A 9 5.69 -2.37 -1.03
N ASP A 10 4.87 -1.54 -0.39
CA ASP A 10 3.48 -1.86 -0.09
C ASP A 10 2.69 -1.97 -1.40
N THR A 11 2.44 -3.20 -1.82
CA THR A 11 1.81 -3.46 -3.11
C THR A 11 0.31 -3.21 -3.07
N TYR A 12 -0.34 -3.43 -1.92
CA TYR A 12 -1.78 -3.23 -1.78
C TYR A 12 -2.13 -1.75 -1.90
N SER A 13 -1.32 -0.85 -1.35
CA SER A 13 -1.47 0.59 -1.58
C SER A 13 -1.49 0.94 -3.08
N TRP A 14 -0.57 0.39 -3.88
CA TRP A 14 -0.55 0.64 -5.33
C TRP A 14 -1.73 -0.01 -6.05
N LEU A 15 -2.10 -1.24 -5.69
CA LEU A 15 -3.25 -1.94 -6.28
C LEU A 15 -4.55 -1.17 -6.01
N HIS A 16 -4.77 -0.70 -4.77
CA HIS A 16 -5.92 0.13 -4.43
C HIS A 16 -5.97 1.40 -5.27
N LYS A 17 -4.86 2.15 -5.38
CA LYS A 17 -4.81 3.36 -6.20
C LYS A 17 -5.01 3.08 -7.69
N GLY A 18 -4.45 1.99 -8.21
CA GLY A 18 -4.62 1.58 -9.61
C GLY A 18 -6.06 1.16 -9.94
N ALA A 19 -6.70 0.45 -9.00
CA ALA A 19 -8.08 0.00 -9.12
C ALA A 19 -9.09 1.14 -9.22
N LEU A 20 -8.80 2.33 -8.67
CA LEU A 20 -9.68 3.51 -8.80
C LEU A 20 -9.96 3.93 -10.25
N SER A 21 -9.06 3.62 -11.19
CA SER A 21 -9.19 3.95 -12.62
C SER A 21 -9.96 2.92 -13.45
N CYS A 22 -10.27 1.77 -12.84
CA CYS A 22 -11.00 0.66 -13.44
C CYS A 22 -11.96 0.01 -12.43
N SER A 23 -12.48 0.83 -11.50
CA SER A 23 -13.28 0.36 -10.38
C SER A 23 -14.58 -0.28 -10.86
N ARG A 24 -15.19 0.27 -11.92
CA ARG A 24 -16.39 -0.30 -12.54
C ARG A 24 -16.12 -1.68 -13.11
N GLU A 25 -15.05 -1.83 -13.88
CA GLU A 25 -14.69 -3.11 -14.49
C GLU A 25 -14.44 -4.17 -13.41
N LEU A 26 -13.64 -3.83 -12.40
CA LEU A 26 -13.33 -4.72 -11.29
C LEU A 26 -14.59 -5.11 -10.48
N CYS A 27 -15.45 -4.15 -10.14
CA CYS A 27 -16.69 -4.44 -9.41
C CYS A 27 -17.65 -5.33 -10.19
N LYS A 28 -17.64 -5.25 -11.53
CA LYS A 28 -18.51 -6.02 -12.42
C LYS A 28 -17.88 -7.31 -12.95
N GLY A 29 -16.65 -7.63 -12.54
CA GLY A 29 -15.91 -8.79 -13.04
C GLY A 29 -15.59 -8.70 -14.54
N LEU A 30 -15.52 -7.48 -15.09
CA LEU A 30 -15.13 -7.26 -16.48
C LEU A 30 -13.60 -7.27 -16.59
N PRO A 31 -13.03 -7.87 -17.65
CA PRO A 31 -11.58 -7.88 -17.85
C PRO A 31 -10.98 -6.47 -17.90
N THR A 32 -9.91 -6.25 -17.13
CA THR A 32 -9.15 -5.00 -17.15
C THR A 32 -7.70 -5.26 -16.69
N THR A 33 -6.75 -4.51 -17.23
CA THR A 33 -5.33 -4.57 -16.84
C THR A 33 -4.81 -3.24 -16.31
N ARG A 34 -5.67 -2.22 -16.17
CA ARG A 34 -5.25 -0.85 -15.80
C ARG A 34 -4.57 -0.80 -14.42
N HIS A 35 -5.05 -1.58 -13.46
CA HIS A 35 -4.46 -1.68 -12.12
C HIS A 35 -3.07 -2.33 -12.15
N ILE A 36 -2.85 -3.33 -13.02
CA ILE A 36 -1.54 -3.95 -13.25
C ILE A 36 -0.59 -2.94 -13.91
N GLN A 37 -1.04 -2.27 -14.96
CA GLN A 37 -0.26 -1.23 -15.65
C GLN A 37 0.15 -0.11 -14.70
N TYR A 38 -0.74 0.29 -13.79
CA TYR A 38 -0.44 1.28 -12.75
C TYR A 38 0.70 0.85 -11.83
N CYS A 39 0.72 -0.41 -11.39
CA CYS A 39 1.77 -0.96 -10.54
C CYS A 39 3.08 -1.10 -11.33
N MET A 40 3.03 -1.71 -12.51
CA MET A 40 4.21 -1.95 -13.34
C MET A 40 4.87 -0.67 -13.84
N HIS A 41 4.11 0.40 -14.08
CA HIS A 41 4.68 1.73 -14.36
C HIS A 41 5.64 2.17 -13.26
N ARG A 42 5.26 1.99 -11.98
CA ARG A 42 6.11 2.37 -10.83
C ARG A 42 7.27 1.43 -10.63
N VAL A 43 7.06 0.12 -10.81
CA VAL A 43 8.15 -0.87 -10.80
C VAL A 43 9.20 -0.50 -11.84
N ASN A 44 8.78 -0.20 -13.06
CA ASN A 44 9.69 0.16 -14.15
C ASN A 44 10.37 1.51 -13.92
N LEU A 45 9.68 2.47 -13.31
CA LEU A 45 10.29 3.73 -12.89
C LEU A 45 11.41 3.50 -11.87
N LEU A 46 11.18 2.67 -10.84
CA LEU A 46 12.20 2.33 -9.85
C LEU A 46 13.41 1.66 -10.51
N ARG A 47 13.17 0.64 -11.35
CA ARG A 47 14.23 -0.05 -12.10
C ARG A 47 15.00 0.88 -13.02
N HIS A 48 14.31 1.80 -13.69
CA HIS A 48 14.92 2.80 -14.57
C HIS A 48 15.92 3.70 -13.82
N HIS A 49 15.63 4.04 -12.57
CA HIS A 49 16.52 4.79 -11.69
C HIS A 49 17.49 3.92 -10.88
N GLY A 50 17.72 2.66 -11.31
CA GLY A 50 18.67 1.76 -10.67
C GLY A 50 18.26 1.27 -9.28
N VAL A 51 16.99 1.42 -8.91
CA VAL A 51 16.44 0.89 -7.65
C VAL A 51 15.94 -0.53 -7.88
N LYS A 52 16.21 -1.44 -6.95
CA LYS A 52 15.71 -2.82 -6.98
C LYS A 52 14.45 -2.95 -6.10
N PRO A 53 13.24 -2.99 -6.67
CA PRO A 53 12.01 -3.16 -5.88
C PRO A 53 11.77 -4.61 -5.47
N ILE A 54 11.29 -4.81 -4.24
CA ILE A 54 10.69 -6.04 -3.73
C ILE A 54 9.24 -5.72 -3.39
N LEU A 55 8.29 -6.31 -4.13
CA LEU A 55 6.86 -6.06 -3.91
C LEU A 55 6.35 -6.96 -2.79
N VAL A 56 5.82 -6.36 -1.72
CA VAL A 56 5.29 -7.08 -0.57
C VAL A 56 3.77 -7.04 -0.62
N PHE A 57 3.15 -8.22 -0.50
CA PHE A 57 1.71 -8.41 -0.50
C PHE A 57 1.24 -8.89 0.87
N ASP A 58 0.03 -8.50 1.27
CA ASP A 58 -0.67 -9.14 2.38
C ASP A 58 -0.94 -10.62 2.07
N GLY A 59 -0.99 -11.43 3.12
CA GLY A 59 -1.35 -12.83 3.09
C GLY A 59 -2.62 -13.13 3.88
N GLY A 60 -2.48 -13.92 4.94
CA GLY A 60 -3.60 -14.42 5.73
C GLY A 60 -4.32 -13.33 6.53
N PRO A 61 -5.59 -13.57 6.91
CA PRO A 61 -6.34 -12.63 7.75
C PRO A 61 -5.75 -12.58 9.16
N LEU A 62 -5.68 -11.38 9.73
CA LEU A 62 -5.27 -11.17 11.12
C LEU A 62 -6.50 -11.08 12.04
N PRO A 63 -6.64 -11.93 13.08
CA PRO A 63 -7.82 -11.94 13.94
C PRO A 63 -8.16 -10.59 14.58
N MET A 64 -7.15 -9.81 14.96
CA MET A 64 -7.32 -8.47 15.55
C MET A 64 -7.92 -7.44 14.59
N LYS A 65 -7.76 -7.61 13.26
CA LYS A 65 -8.32 -6.70 12.24
C LYS A 65 -9.69 -7.16 11.71
N LEU A 66 -10.23 -8.28 12.20
CA LEU A 66 -11.47 -8.86 11.67
C LEU A 66 -12.66 -7.89 11.73
N GLU A 67 -12.77 -7.09 12.80
CA GLU A 67 -13.85 -6.09 12.90
C GLU A 67 -13.72 -4.99 11.83
N GLN A 68 -12.50 -4.49 11.62
CA GLN A 68 -12.21 -3.48 10.61
C GLN A 68 -12.45 -4.03 9.20
N GLU A 69 -12.01 -5.26 8.92
CA GLU A 69 -12.30 -5.93 7.64
C GLU A 69 -13.80 -6.10 7.40
N ASN A 70 -14.55 -6.50 8.43
CA ASN A 70 -16.01 -6.60 8.34
C ASN A 70 -16.66 -5.24 8.07
N LYS A 71 -16.19 -4.16 8.70
CA LYS A 71 -16.65 -2.78 8.43
C LYS A 71 -16.35 -2.37 6.99
N ARG A 72 -15.13 -2.64 6.51
CA ARG A 72 -14.72 -2.37 5.12
C ARG A 72 -15.59 -3.16 4.13
N ALA A 73 -15.81 -4.45 4.36
CA ALA A 73 -16.64 -5.30 3.51
C ALA A 73 -18.11 -4.83 3.44
N ARG A 74 -18.71 -4.43 4.58
CA ARG A 74 -20.07 -3.87 4.61
C ARG A 74 -20.15 -2.57 3.80
N SER A 75 -19.22 -1.64 4.03
CA SER A 75 -19.15 -0.39 3.30
C SER A 75 -19.02 -0.61 1.79
N ARG A 76 -18.16 -1.54 1.35
CA ARG A 76 -18.02 -1.89 -0.07
C ARG A 76 -19.32 -2.42 -0.67
N LYS A 77 -20.00 -3.32 0.04
CA LYS A 77 -21.30 -3.88 -0.39
C LYS A 77 -22.37 -2.79 -0.56
N GLU A 78 -22.46 -1.86 0.39
CA GLU A 78 -23.41 -0.74 0.33
C GLU A 78 -23.09 0.25 -0.80
N ASN A 79 -21.80 0.53 -1.04
CA ASN A 79 -21.39 1.38 -2.16
C ASN A 79 -21.63 0.68 -3.51
N LEU A 80 -21.46 -0.64 -3.61
CA LEU A 80 -21.75 -1.37 -4.83
C LEU A 80 -23.24 -1.30 -5.19
N ALA A 81 -24.13 -1.48 -4.21
CA ALA A 81 -25.58 -1.35 -4.41
C ALA A 81 -25.96 0.04 -4.95
N ARG A 82 -25.42 1.10 -4.34
CA ARG A 82 -25.61 2.49 -4.80
C ARG A 82 -25.03 2.74 -6.18
N ALA A 83 -23.88 2.16 -6.50
CA ALA A 83 -23.26 2.28 -7.82
C ALA A 83 -24.17 1.72 -8.92
N LEU A 84 -24.74 0.54 -8.67
CA LEU A 84 -25.68 -0.13 -9.60
C LEU A 84 -26.97 0.66 -9.76
N GLU A 85 -27.51 1.22 -8.67
CA GLU A 85 -28.70 2.08 -8.72
C GLU A 85 -28.47 3.35 -9.54
N HIS A 86 -27.36 4.05 -9.31
CA HIS A 86 -26.99 5.23 -10.09
C HIS A 86 -26.75 4.89 -11.58
N GLU A 87 -26.11 3.76 -11.88
CA GLU A 87 -25.89 3.29 -13.26
C GLU A 87 -27.23 3.00 -13.96
N ALA A 88 -28.17 2.34 -13.28
CA ALA A 88 -29.51 2.05 -13.81
C ALA A 88 -30.33 3.34 -14.08
N ASN A 89 -30.14 4.36 -13.25
CA ASN A 89 -30.77 5.68 -13.40
C ASN A 89 -30.04 6.60 -14.40
N GLY A 90 -29.00 6.11 -15.10
CA GLY A 90 -28.23 6.88 -16.08
C GLY A 90 -27.25 7.89 -15.49
N ASN A 91 -27.10 7.96 -14.16
CA ASN A 91 -26.16 8.86 -13.49
C ASN A 91 -24.75 8.23 -13.43
N SER A 92 -24.05 8.28 -14.56
CA SER A 92 -22.73 7.66 -14.72
C SER A 92 -21.66 8.22 -13.76
N SER A 93 -21.72 9.53 -13.44
CA SER A 93 -20.75 10.17 -12.53
C SER A 93 -20.89 9.65 -11.10
N ALA A 94 -22.12 9.68 -10.56
CA ALA A 94 -22.38 9.20 -9.21
C ALA A 94 -22.14 7.69 -9.08
N ALA A 95 -22.47 6.92 -10.13
CA ALA A 95 -22.15 5.50 -10.20
C ALA A 95 -20.64 5.25 -10.08
N TYR A 96 -19.83 5.99 -10.84
CA TYR A 96 -18.38 5.85 -10.82
C TYR A 96 -17.76 6.15 -9.45
N GLU A 97 -18.20 7.21 -8.77
CA GLU A 97 -17.76 7.51 -7.41
C GLU A 97 -18.10 6.39 -6.41
N CYS A 98 -19.28 5.79 -6.54
CA CYS A 98 -19.68 4.66 -5.72
C CYS A 98 -18.87 3.40 -6.05
N TYR A 99 -18.58 3.14 -7.34
CA TYR A 99 -17.70 2.05 -7.74
C TYR A 99 -16.28 2.20 -7.16
N GLN A 100 -15.72 3.41 -7.13
CA GLN A 100 -14.43 3.68 -6.52
C GLN A 100 -14.40 3.36 -5.01
N LYS A 101 -15.51 3.55 -4.30
CA LYS A 101 -15.65 3.19 -2.88
C LYS A 101 -15.97 1.71 -2.66
N ALA A 102 -16.50 1.03 -3.68
CA ALA A 102 -16.91 -0.36 -3.64
C ALA A 102 -15.80 -1.35 -4.02
N VAL A 103 -14.81 -0.90 -4.80
CA VAL A 103 -13.78 -1.78 -5.35
C VAL A 103 -12.95 -2.45 -4.24
N ASP A 104 -12.75 -3.75 -4.39
CA ASP A 104 -11.97 -4.57 -3.48
C ASP A 104 -10.76 -5.16 -4.21
N ILE A 105 -9.63 -5.29 -3.51
CA ILE A 105 -8.45 -5.96 -4.05
C ILE A 105 -8.48 -7.40 -3.57
N SER A 106 -9.08 -8.27 -4.38
CA SER A 106 -9.16 -9.69 -4.10
C SER A 106 -7.79 -10.39 -4.23
N PRO A 107 -7.62 -11.56 -3.61
CA PRO A 107 -6.43 -12.39 -3.82
C PRO A 107 -6.18 -12.74 -5.30
N SER A 108 -7.23 -12.83 -6.12
CA SER A 108 -7.08 -13.08 -7.57
C SER A 108 -6.44 -11.89 -8.29
N ILE A 109 -6.82 -10.66 -7.95
CA ILE A 109 -6.22 -9.43 -8.51
C ILE A 109 -4.73 -9.34 -8.11
N ALA A 110 -4.42 -9.60 -6.84
CA ALA A 110 -3.03 -9.65 -6.39
C ALA A 110 -2.24 -10.74 -7.12
N HIS A 111 -2.84 -11.91 -7.33
CA HIS A 111 -2.22 -13.02 -8.06
C HIS A 111 -1.93 -12.68 -9.53
N GLU A 112 -2.84 -11.98 -10.21
CA GLU A 112 -2.61 -11.52 -11.59
C GLU A 112 -1.37 -10.62 -11.69
N LEU A 113 -1.19 -9.69 -10.74
CA LEU A 113 0.02 -8.88 -10.67
C LEU A 113 1.27 -9.75 -10.39
N ILE A 114 1.18 -10.71 -9.46
CA ILE A 114 2.29 -11.66 -9.17
C ILE A 114 2.73 -12.41 -10.43
N GLN A 115 1.81 -12.85 -11.28
CA GLN A 115 2.17 -13.52 -12.54
C GLN A 115 2.97 -12.60 -13.47
N VAL A 116 2.58 -11.32 -13.55
CA VAL A 116 3.32 -10.33 -14.34
C VAL A 116 4.71 -10.06 -13.74
N LEU A 117 4.80 -9.93 -12.42
CA LEU A 117 6.10 -9.75 -11.75
C LEU A 117 7.05 -10.92 -12.01
N ARG A 118 6.54 -12.16 -11.98
CA ARG A 118 7.32 -13.37 -12.31
C ARG A 118 7.83 -13.34 -13.75
N GLN A 119 6.99 -12.96 -14.71
CA GLN A 119 7.38 -12.87 -16.11
C GLN A 119 8.45 -11.80 -16.33
N GLU A 120 8.38 -10.69 -15.59
CA GLU A 120 9.29 -9.55 -15.67
C GLU A 120 10.55 -9.70 -14.79
N ASN A 121 10.70 -10.84 -14.11
CA ASN A 121 11.77 -11.12 -13.14
C ASN A 121 11.91 -10.05 -12.04
N VAL A 122 10.78 -9.65 -11.47
CA VAL A 122 10.70 -8.70 -10.35
C VAL A 122 10.45 -9.48 -9.05
N ASP A 123 11.29 -9.21 -8.05
CA ASP A 123 11.21 -9.87 -6.75
C ASP A 123 9.92 -9.47 -6.02
N TYR A 124 9.29 -10.45 -5.37
CA TYR A 124 8.11 -10.23 -4.56
C TYR A 124 8.04 -11.20 -3.38
N VAL A 125 7.30 -10.82 -2.34
CA VAL A 125 7.05 -11.62 -1.14
C VAL A 125 5.57 -11.52 -0.79
N VAL A 126 4.94 -12.65 -0.48
CA VAL A 126 3.62 -12.68 0.16
C VAL A 126 3.85 -12.86 1.66
N ALA A 127 3.45 -11.88 2.45
CA ALA A 127 3.58 -11.93 3.90
C ALA A 127 2.72 -13.08 4.47
N PRO A 128 3.06 -13.64 5.65
CA PRO A 128 2.18 -14.58 6.33
C PRO A 128 0.83 -13.95 6.71
N TYR A 129 0.85 -12.67 7.07
CA TYR A 129 -0.31 -11.86 7.42
C TYR A 129 -0.18 -10.48 6.78
N GLU A 130 0.32 -9.47 7.50
CA GLU A 130 0.37 -8.09 7.00
C GLU A 130 1.70 -7.76 6.32
N ALA A 131 1.63 -7.03 5.21
CA ALA A 131 2.77 -6.51 4.48
C ALA A 131 3.59 -5.55 5.35
N ASP A 132 2.96 -4.77 6.23
CA ASP A 132 3.65 -3.82 7.12
C ASP A 132 4.67 -4.51 8.02
N ALA A 133 4.26 -5.62 8.66
CA ALA A 133 5.14 -6.42 9.50
C ALA A 133 6.27 -7.07 8.68
N GLN A 134 5.95 -7.57 7.48
CA GLN A 134 6.94 -8.20 6.60
C GLN A 134 7.97 -7.19 6.06
N MET A 135 7.53 -6.01 5.62
CA MET A 135 8.40 -4.93 5.15
C MET A 135 9.28 -4.40 6.29
N THR A 136 8.69 -4.19 7.46
CA THR A 136 9.43 -3.83 8.68
C THR A 136 10.52 -4.85 8.97
N PHE A 137 10.18 -6.14 8.95
CA PHE A 137 11.16 -7.22 9.17
C PHE A 137 12.31 -7.15 8.15
N LEU A 138 12.02 -6.94 6.87
CA LEU A 138 13.05 -6.78 5.83
C LEU A 138 13.95 -5.57 6.09
N ALA A 139 13.39 -4.45 6.56
CA ALA A 139 14.15 -3.24 6.85
C ALA A 139 15.04 -3.40 8.10
N ILE A 140 14.51 -3.93 9.20
CA ILE A 140 15.29 -4.10 10.45
C ILE A 140 16.41 -5.14 10.29
N THR A 141 16.20 -6.16 9.45
CA THR A 141 17.20 -7.18 9.12
C THR A 141 18.15 -6.73 7.99
N LYS A 142 18.03 -5.49 7.51
CA LYS A 142 18.87 -4.86 6.48
C LYS A 142 18.85 -5.60 5.14
N GLN A 143 17.73 -6.24 4.81
CA GLN A 143 17.48 -6.83 3.49
C GLN A 143 17.00 -5.80 2.47
N VAL A 144 16.40 -4.69 2.96
CA VAL A 144 16.02 -3.52 2.16
C VAL A 144 16.55 -2.25 2.83
N ASP A 145 16.84 -1.23 2.03
CA ASP A 145 17.38 0.07 2.47
C ASP A 145 16.28 1.09 2.79
N ALA A 146 15.10 0.94 2.17
CA ALA A 146 13.94 1.79 2.40
C ALA A 146 12.63 1.05 2.11
N ILE A 147 11.53 1.58 2.62
CA ILE A 147 10.17 1.09 2.35
C ILE A 147 9.38 2.18 1.63
N ILE A 148 8.59 1.81 0.63
CA ILE A 148 7.63 2.68 -0.04
C ILE A 148 6.23 2.25 0.40
N THR A 149 5.54 3.13 1.14
CA THR A 149 4.19 2.86 1.66
C THR A 149 3.43 4.18 1.84
N GLU A 150 2.12 4.09 2.04
CA GLU A 150 1.31 5.23 2.49
C GLU A 150 1.04 5.18 3.99
N ASP A 151 1.35 4.04 4.63
CA ASP A 151 1.02 3.77 6.02
C ASP A 151 2.15 4.21 6.96
N SER A 152 1.82 5.11 7.90
CA SER A 152 2.76 5.59 8.91
C SER A 152 3.01 4.60 10.04
N ASP A 153 2.23 3.53 10.15
CA ASP A 153 2.31 2.55 11.23
C ASP A 153 3.67 1.83 11.27
N LEU A 154 4.45 1.88 10.17
CA LEU A 154 5.79 1.33 10.10
C LEU A 154 6.84 2.15 10.88
N ILE A 155 6.56 3.41 11.21
CA ILE A 155 7.44 4.29 11.99
C ILE A 155 7.74 3.70 13.39
N PRO A 156 6.73 3.42 14.24
CA PRO A 156 6.97 2.89 15.58
C PRO A 156 7.65 1.51 15.60
N PHE A 157 7.59 0.74 14.50
CA PHE A 157 8.28 -0.54 14.39
C PHE A 157 9.78 -0.43 14.03
N GLY A 158 10.33 0.78 13.96
CA GLY A 158 11.78 1.01 13.85
C GLY A 158 12.34 1.05 12.42
N CYS A 159 11.47 1.26 11.43
CA CYS A 159 11.89 1.45 10.04
C CYS A 159 12.75 2.72 9.90
N GLN A 160 13.97 2.56 9.38
CA GLN A 160 14.96 3.66 9.35
C GLN A 160 14.67 4.70 8.27
N ARG A 161 14.16 4.26 7.11
CA ARG A 161 13.83 5.12 5.97
C ARG A 161 12.53 4.67 5.31
N ILE A 162 11.59 5.59 5.16
CA ILE A 162 10.30 5.35 4.52
C ILE A 162 10.04 6.45 3.50
N ILE A 163 9.62 6.09 2.29
CA ILE A 163 9.21 7.01 1.25
C ILE A 163 7.69 6.99 1.19
N PHE A 164 7.07 8.03 1.74
CA PHE A 164 5.62 8.18 1.73
C PHE A 164 5.14 8.80 0.43
N LYS A 165 3.93 8.43 -0.01
CA LYS A 165 3.19 9.17 -1.05
C LYS A 165 3.93 9.27 -2.39
N MET A 166 4.65 8.21 -2.79
CA MET A 166 5.40 8.22 -4.05
C MET A 166 4.46 8.34 -5.25
N ASP A 167 4.62 9.42 -6.03
CA ASP A 167 3.83 9.69 -7.23
C ASP A 167 4.31 8.90 -8.46
N LYS A 168 3.70 9.16 -9.62
CA LYS A 168 4.03 8.48 -10.89
C LYS A 168 5.37 8.91 -11.50
N PHE A 169 6.00 9.95 -10.95
CA PHE A 169 7.28 10.51 -11.38
C PHE A 169 8.40 10.19 -10.39
N GLY A 170 8.10 9.52 -9.28
CA GLY A 170 9.07 9.09 -8.28
C GLY A 170 9.26 10.10 -7.14
N HIS A 171 8.46 11.17 -7.09
CA HIS A 171 8.49 12.11 -5.98
C HIS A 171 7.68 11.56 -4.82
N GLY A 172 8.27 11.56 -3.62
CA GLY A 172 7.61 11.19 -2.38
C GLY A 172 8.17 12.01 -1.22
N VAL A 173 7.63 11.77 -0.03
CA VAL A 173 8.10 12.37 1.21
C VAL A 173 9.07 11.41 1.89
N ASP A 174 10.35 11.78 1.94
CA ASP A 174 11.41 10.97 2.55
C ASP A 174 11.43 11.16 4.07
N PHE A 175 10.94 10.15 4.78
CA PHE A 175 11.05 10.01 6.22
C PHE A 175 12.33 9.26 6.57
N GLN A 176 13.11 9.83 7.50
CA GLN A 176 14.29 9.20 8.06
C GLN A 176 14.20 9.26 9.59
N ALA A 177 14.30 8.11 10.25
CA ALA A 177 14.20 8.02 11.72
C ALA A 177 15.24 8.91 12.42
N SER A 178 16.44 9.04 11.84
CA SER A 178 17.52 9.92 12.33
C SER A 178 17.15 11.42 12.34
N LYS A 179 16.11 11.84 11.62
CA LYS A 179 15.60 13.21 11.59
C LYS A 179 14.49 13.45 12.62
N LEU A 180 13.93 12.42 13.26
CA LEU A 180 12.88 12.58 14.29
C LEU A 180 13.27 13.54 15.43
N PRO A 181 14.50 13.49 15.99
CA PRO A 181 14.92 14.43 17.04
C PRO A 181 14.96 15.90 16.60
N LYS A 182 14.94 16.17 15.30
CA LYS A 182 14.97 17.53 14.73
C LYS A 182 13.56 18.13 14.57
N ASN A 183 12.52 17.39 14.96
CA ASN A 183 11.16 17.90 14.94
C ASN A 183 11.04 19.09 15.93
N LYS A 184 10.51 20.22 15.44
CA LYS A 184 10.40 21.46 16.21
C LYS A 184 9.13 21.54 17.05
N GLU A 185 8.07 20.86 16.62
CA GLU A 185 6.76 20.89 17.27
C GLU A 185 6.68 19.88 18.41
N LEU A 186 7.26 18.69 18.20
CA LEU A 186 7.34 17.62 19.18
C LEU A 186 8.79 17.30 19.47
N ASN A 187 9.22 17.57 20.70
CA ASN A 187 10.58 17.22 21.14
C ASN A 187 10.68 15.70 21.39
N LEU A 188 11.05 14.97 20.36
CA LEU A 188 11.26 13.52 20.39
C LEU A 188 12.73 13.14 20.63
N SER A 189 13.59 14.09 21.01
CA SER A 189 15.04 13.85 21.13
C SER A 189 15.42 12.86 22.24
N SER A 190 14.60 12.76 23.29
CA SER A 190 14.78 11.83 24.41
C SER A 190 13.95 10.56 24.29
N PHE A 191 13.17 10.39 23.22
CA PHE A 191 12.30 9.23 23.07
C PHE A 191 13.13 8.00 22.67
N SER A 192 13.00 6.93 23.46
CA SER A 192 13.42 5.60 23.03
C SER A 192 12.46 5.04 21.98
N SER A 193 12.87 4.01 21.24
CA SER A 193 11.97 3.31 20.31
C SER A 193 10.73 2.76 21.01
N GLN A 194 10.87 2.30 22.26
CA GLN A 194 9.74 1.83 23.08
C GLN A 194 8.77 2.97 23.42
N MET A 195 9.28 4.13 23.82
CA MET A 195 8.44 5.31 24.10
C MET A 195 7.69 5.79 22.86
N LEU A 196 8.33 5.73 21.69
CA LEU A 196 7.70 6.09 20.42
C LEU A 196 6.56 5.12 20.08
N LEU A 197 6.78 3.82 20.24
CA LEU A 197 5.76 2.79 20.03
C LEU A 197 4.57 2.98 20.98
N GLU A 198 4.83 3.17 22.28
CA GLU A 198 3.79 3.41 23.29
C GLU A 198 2.99 4.68 23.00
N MET A 199 3.65 5.76 22.57
CA MET A 199 3.00 6.99 22.15
C MET A 199 2.03 6.74 20.99
N CYS A 200 2.44 6.00 19.96
CA CYS A 200 1.58 5.65 18.83
C CYS A 200 0.38 4.83 19.29
N ILE A 201 0.59 3.79 20.10
CA ILE A 201 -0.50 2.97 20.67
C ILE A 201 -1.51 3.82 21.44
N LEU A 202 -1.03 4.73 22.29
CA LEU A 202 -1.88 5.62 23.09
C LEU A 202 -2.62 6.66 22.24
N SER A 203 -2.11 7.00 21.05
CA SER A 203 -2.78 7.91 20.11
C SER A 203 -3.89 7.24 19.29
N GLY A 204 -3.98 5.91 19.34
CA GLY A 204 -4.96 5.09 18.62
C GLY A 204 -4.32 4.42 17.39
N CYS A 205 -4.33 3.08 17.39
CA CYS A 205 -3.93 2.21 16.29
C CYS A 205 -5.08 1.26 15.93
#